data_AF-A0A542M0Y6-F1
#
_entry.id   AF-A0A542M0Y6-F1
#
_cell.length_a   1.000
_cell.length_b   1.000
_cell.length_c   1.000
_cell.angle_alpha   90.00
_cell.angle_beta   90.00
_cell.angle_gamma   90.00
#
_symmetry.space_group_name_H-M   'P 1'
#
loop_
_entity.id
_entity.type
_entity.pdbx_description
1 polymer ?
#
loop_
_entity_poly.entity_id
_entity_poly.type
_entity_poly.pdbx_seq_one_letter_code
_entity_poly.pdbx_strand_id
1 'polypeptide(L)'
;MSPIYKYTPEKYVDGFIRRGEILFRTLAYYKDYEEQQVRGDRYEGTRLHQKAGGLPLTMVESGQTHIFNGSLESNARTEDIFVLCLSTELSADLAHDFGTTTCIEIHDPIRLLAGIRSALKRRPSIKNETLLHRPVTYYNAGDNVGIEWAFPDRIAMSKTRDYEKQKEYRIAFGVNNALAFQNTTMRLVTDGHIEPRIVTNHRDMLLKVGDLRRSCTVWEFGPDGVPRKRA
;
A
#
# COMPACT_ATOMS: atom_id res chain seq x y z
N MET A 1 -18.56 7.38 -5.61
CA MET A 1 -17.13 7.02 -5.58
C MET A 1 -16.80 6.38 -6.91
N SER A 2 -15.70 6.75 -7.56
CA SER A 2 -15.29 6.17 -8.85
C SER A 2 -14.95 4.68 -8.71
N PRO A 3 -15.09 3.88 -9.78
CA PRO A 3 -14.66 2.48 -9.76
C PRO A 3 -13.19 2.33 -9.39
N ILE A 4 -12.87 1.19 -8.78
CA ILE A 4 -11.50 0.79 -8.42
C ILE A 4 -11.23 -0.63 -8.93
N TYR A 5 -9.99 -0.94 -9.22
CA TYR A 5 -9.63 -2.08 -10.05
C TYR A 5 -8.67 -3.02 -9.33
N LYS A 6 -9.02 -4.30 -9.24
CA LYS A 6 -8.13 -5.34 -8.70
C LYS A 6 -7.54 -6.14 -9.85
N TYR A 7 -6.27 -5.88 -10.13
CA TYR A 7 -5.45 -6.78 -10.93
C TYR A 7 -5.08 -8.02 -10.12
N THR A 8 -5.45 -9.19 -10.62
CA THR A 8 -5.24 -10.45 -9.91
C THR A 8 -5.22 -11.61 -10.87
N PRO A 9 -4.43 -12.67 -10.62
CA PRO A 9 -4.49 -13.90 -11.41
C PRO A 9 -5.89 -14.50 -11.47
N GLU A 10 -6.24 -15.06 -12.63
CA GLU A 10 -7.56 -15.62 -12.92
C GLU A 10 -8.08 -16.59 -11.84
N LYS A 11 -7.19 -17.46 -11.32
CA LYS A 11 -7.54 -18.45 -10.29
C LYS A 11 -8.15 -17.86 -9.01
N TYR A 12 -7.96 -16.56 -8.75
CA TYR A 12 -8.49 -15.89 -7.56
C TYR A 12 -9.77 -15.10 -7.84
N VAL A 13 -10.18 -14.93 -9.09
CA VAL A 13 -11.35 -14.12 -9.48
C VAL A 13 -12.62 -14.64 -8.82
N ASP A 14 -12.91 -15.94 -8.92
CA ASP A 14 -14.12 -16.53 -8.34
C ASP A 14 -14.16 -16.45 -6.81
N GLY A 15 -12.99 -16.55 -6.14
CA GLY A 15 -12.89 -16.33 -4.70
C GLY A 15 -13.26 -14.91 -4.33
N PHE A 16 -12.72 -13.93 -5.07
CA PHE A 16 -13.01 -12.53 -4.85
C PHE A 16 -14.49 -12.21 -5.08
N ILE A 17 -15.06 -12.55 -6.24
CA ILE A 17 -16.41 -12.09 -6.61
C ILE A 17 -17.54 -12.95 -6.03
N ARG A 18 -17.41 -14.29 -6.03
CA ARG A 18 -18.52 -15.18 -5.61
C ARG A 18 -18.50 -15.44 -4.12
N ARG A 19 -17.31 -15.70 -3.57
CA ARG A 19 -17.13 -16.03 -2.15
C ARG A 19 -16.85 -14.80 -1.28
N GLY A 20 -16.56 -13.64 -1.90
CA GLY A 20 -16.23 -12.42 -1.18
C GLY A 20 -14.93 -12.54 -0.38
N GLU A 21 -13.97 -13.31 -0.88
CA GLU A 21 -12.69 -13.58 -0.21
C GLU A 21 -11.70 -12.45 -0.53
N ILE A 22 -11.51 -11.55 0.43
CA ILE A 22 -10.65 -10.38 0.31
C ILE A 22 -9.40 -10.60 1.14
N LEU A 23 -8.28 -10.83 0.48
CA LEU A 23 -6.97 -11.01 1.12
C LEU A 23 -6.30 -9.64 1.33
N PHE A 24 -6.04 -9.31 2.58
CA PHE A 24 -5.15 -8.23 2.97
C PHE A 24 -3.79 -8.79 3.37
N ARG A 25 -2.73 -8.10 3.00
CA ARG A 25 -1.35 -8.44 3.38
C ARG A 25 -0.70 -7.30 4.12
N THR A 26 0.30 -7.59 4.94
CA THR A 26 1.01 -6.54 5.67
C THR A 26 1.81 -5.64 4.73
N LEU A 27 2.08 -4.39 5.13
CA LEU A 27 3.05 -3.55 4.41
C LEU A 27 4.42 -4.23 4.30
N ALA A 28 4.82 -4.97 5.33
CA ALA A 28 6.06 -5.76 5.32
C ALA A 28 6.10 -6.79 4.19
N TYR A 29 4.95 -7.42 3.87
CA TYR A 29 4.88 -8.34 2.73
C TYR A 29 5.21 -7.63 1.41
N TYR A 30 4.66 -6.43 1.21
CA TYR A 30 4.87 -5.68 -0.02
C TYR A 30 6.31 -5.17 -0.13
N LYS A 31 6.90 -4.71 0.98
CA LYS A 31 8.33 -4.37 1.06
C LYS A 31 9.22 -5.55 0.65
N ASP A 32 9.00 -6.72 1.22
CA ASP A 32 9.88 -7.88 1.01
C ASP A 32 9.62 -8.63 -0.30
N TYR A 33 8.35 -8.77 -0.71
CA TYR A 33 7.97 -9.61 -1.85
C TYR A 33 8.02 -8.87 -3.18
N GLU A 34 7.60 -7.59 -3.23
CA GLU A 34 7.59 -6.86 -4.50
C GLU A 34 9.02 -6.55 -4.97
N GLU A 35 9.99 -6.36 -4.07
CA GLU A 35 11.41 -6.18 -4.39
C GLU A 35 12.10 -7.42 -5.02
N GLN A 36 11.54 -8.62 -4.85
CA GLN A 36 12.04 -9.82 -5.55
C GLN A 36 11.57 -9.88 -7.01
N GLN A 37 10.64 -9.01 -7.38
CA GLN A 37 10.07 -8.88 -8.71
C GLN A 37 10.32 -7.44 -9.20
N VAL A 38 10.10 -7.16 -10.48
CA VAL A 38 10.35 -5.85 -11.12
C VAL A 38 9.51 -4.68 -10.53
N ARG A 39 8.82 -4.88 -9.40
CA ARG A 39 7.74 -4.02 -8.86
C ARG A 39 8.04 -3.37 -7.50
N GLY A 40 9.11 -3.77 -6.83
CA GLY A 40 9.31 -3.49 -5.41
C GLY A 40 9.47 -2.03 -5.03
N ASP A 41 8.74 -1.64 -3.99
CA ASP A 41 8.99 -0.42 -3.21
C ASP A 41 9.77 -0.76 -1.94
N ARG A 42 11.09 -0.51 -1.97
CA ARG A 42 11.97 -0.72 -0.82
C ARG A 42 11.64 0.15 0.38
N TYR A 43 10.86 1.20 0.14
CA TYR A 43 10.37 2.13 1.15
C TYR A 43 8.89 1.95 1.42
N GLU A 44 8.31 0.79 1.07
CA GLU A 44 6.93 0.47 1.41
C GLU A 44 6.71 0.50 2.93
N GLY A 45 5.79 1.36 3.38
CA GLY A 45 5.58 1.62 4.80
C GLY A 45 6.65 2.49 5.47
N THR A 46 7.51 3.14 4.68
CA THR A 46 8.56 4.06 5.11
C THR A 46 8.37 5.43 4.44
N ARG A 47 8.39 6.50 5.24
CA ARG A 47 8.53 7.86 4.72
C ARG A 47 10.01 8.19 4.57
N LEU A 48 10.45 8.33 3.32
CA LEU A 48 11.83 8.67 2.99
C LEU A 48 11.98 10.19 2.83
N HIS A 49 12.98 10.75 3.49
CA HIS A 49 13.44 12.10 3.24
C HIS A 49 14.93 12.07 2.87
N GLN A 50 15.25 12.44 1.64
CA GLN A 50 16.61 12.43 1.11
C GLN A 50 16.77 13.57 0.11
N LYS A 51 17.75 14.45 0.33
CA LYS A 51 18.03 15.60 -0.51
C LYS A 51 19.35 15.42 -1.25
N ALA A 52 19.43 15.88 -2.50
CA ALA A 52 20.62 15.76 -3.33
C ALA A 52 21.88 16.43 -2.74
N GLY A 53 21.71 17.44 -1.89
CA GLY A 53 22.80 18.12 -1.17
C GLY A 53 22.96 17.69 0.30
N GLY A 54 22.37 16.57 0.69
CA GLY A 54 22.31 16.12 2.09
C GLY A 54 21.23 16.83 2.92
N LEU A 55 21.01 16.30 4.12
CA LEU A 55 20.02 16.80 5.07
C LEU A 55 20.67 17.80 6.04
N PRO A 56 20.12 19.02 6.20
CA PRO A 56 20.57 19.94 7.24
C PRO A 56 20.10 19.43 8.62
N LEU A 57 21.04 19.12 9.50
CA LEU A 57 20.80 18.74 10.89
C LEU A 57 21.25 19.86 11.80
N THR A 58 20.31 20.45 12.54
CA THR A 58 20.60 21.48 13.54
C THR A 58 20.67 20.83 14.92
N MET A 59 21.82 20.96 15.58
CA MET A 59 22.02 20.50 16.96
C MET A 59 21.24 21.41 17.90
N VAL A 60 20.37 20.83 18.73
CA VAL A 60 19.47 21.60 19.62
C VAL A 60 20.25 22.44 20.63
N GLU A 61 21.34 21.91 21.17
CA GLU A 61 22.11 22.58 22.22
C GLU A 61 23.01 23.72 21.68
N SER A 62 23.69 23.50 20.55
CA SER A 62 24.65 24.47 20.01
C SER A 62 24.06 25.40 18.94
N GLY A 63 22.91 25.06 18.37
CA GLY A 63 22.33 25.72 17.20
C GLY A 63 23.14 25.51 15.91
N GLN A 64 24.23 24.75 15.96
CA GLN A 64 25.09 24.50 14.81
C GLN A 64 24.37 23.57 13.81
N THR A 65 24.46 23.92 12.53
CA THR A 65 23.89 23.10 11.44
C THR A 65 25.00 22.36 10.70
N HIS A 66 24.80 21.06 10.52
CA HIS A 66 25.68 20.16 9.76
C HIS A 66 24.92 19.58 8.58
N ILE A 67 25.62 19.29 7.49
CA ILE A 67 25.07 18.56 6.36
C ILE A 67 25.33 17.07 6.57
N PHE A 68 24.26 16.30 6.67
CA PHE A 68 24.31 14.84 6.76
C PHE A 68 24.07 14.22 5.38
N ASN A 69 25.04 13.45 4.89
CA ASN A 69 24.94 12.73 3.62
C ASN A 69 24.26 11.38 3.85
N GLY A 70 22.95 11.37 3.62
CA GLY A 70 22.09 10.23 3.91
C GLY A 70 20.61 10.59 3.86
N SER A 71 19.78 9.73 4.44
CA SER A 71 18.34 9.90 4.52
C SER A 71 17.84 9.91 5.97
N LEU A 72 16.67 10.52 6.16
CA LEU A 72 15.83 10.34 7.33
C LEU A 72 14.69 9.41 6.91
N GLU A 73 14.58 8.28 7.59
CA GLU A 73 13.54 7.29 7.34
C GLU A 73 12.61 7.20 8.54
N SER A 74 11.31 7.37 8.29
CA SER A 74 10.27 7.19 9.31
C SER A 74 9.44 5.97 8.97
N ASN A 75 9.53 4.94 9.79
CA ASN A 75 8.95 3.63 9.52
C ASN A 75 7.66 3.47 10.31
N ALA A 76 6.58 3.10 9.64
CA ALA A 76 5.38 2.61 10.31
C ALA A 76 5.61 1.18 10.80
N ARG A 77 4.73 0.68 11.68
CA ARG A 77 4.72 -0.74 12.09
C ARG A 77 4.17 -1.64 10.98
N THR A 78 4.99 -1.87 9.97
CA THR A 78 4.58 -2.47 8.69
C THR A 78 4.01 -3.88 8.83
N GLU A 79 4.39 -4.61 9.89
CA GLU A 79 3.89 -5.96 10.20
C GLU A 79 2.48 -5.95 10.77
N ASP A 80 2.00 -4.82 11.30
CA ASP A 80 0.68 -4.67 11.94
C ASP A 80 -0.32 -3.86 11.09
N ILE A 81 0.09 -3.39 9.91
CA ILE A 81 -0.77 -2.63 8.98
C ILE A 81 -1.07 -3.51 7.78
N PHE A 82 -2.35 -3.82 7.58
CA PHE A 82 -2.86 -4.68 6.53
C PHE A 82 -3.43 -3.84 5.40
N VAL A 83 -3.02 -4.13 4.16
CA VAL A 83 -3.38 -3.37 2.96
C VAL A 83 -3.95 -4.30 1.89
N LEU A 84 -4.99 -3.81 1.22
CA LEU A 84 -5.46 -4.30 -0.07
C LEU A 84 -5.11 -3.26 -1.13
N CYS A 85 -4.16 -3.60 -2.00
CA CYS A 85 -3.76 -2.78 -3.13
C CYS A 85 -4.71 -2.99 -4.32
N LEU A 86 -5.21 -1.88 -4.85
CA LEU A 86 -6.08 -1.73 -6.00
C LEU A 86 -5.48 -0.65 -6.91
N SER A 87 -6.07 -0.42 -8.07
CA SER A 87 -5.76 0.71 -8.95
C SER A 87 -6.99 1.58 -9.15
N THR A 88 -6.79 2.84 -9.55
CA THR A 88 -7.85 3.76 -9.96
C THR A 88 -8.19 3.69 -11.45
N GLU A 89 -7.49 2.86 -12.24
CA GLU A 89 -7.72 2.76 -13.68
C GLU A 89 -7.78 1.32 -14.22
N LEU A 90 -8.47 1.17 -15.35
CA LEU A 90 -8.44 -0.02 -16.20
C LEU A 90 -7.45 0.21 -17.33
N SER A 91 -6.25 -0.34 -17.17
CA SER A 91 -5.11 -0.22 -18.07
C SER A 91 -4.51 -1.59 -18.41
N ALA A 92 -4.19 -1.79 -19.69
CA ALA A 92 -3.46 -2.96 -20.16
C ALA A 92 -1.98 -2.89 -19.79
N ASP A 93 -1.41 -1.69 -19.72
CA ASP A 93 -0.03 -1.49 -19.26
C ASP A 93 0.10 -1.94 -17.80
N LEU A 94 -0.90 -1.62 -16.95
CA LEU A 94 -0.96 -2.15 -15.59
C LEU A 94 -1.14 -3.66 -15.56
N ALA A 95 -1.96 -4.25 -16.45
CA ALA A 95 -2.13 -5.69 -16.52
C ALA A 95 -0.80 -6.40 -16.86
N HIS A 96 -0.09 -5.86 -17.86
CA HIS A 96 1.24 -6.31 -18.28
C HIS A 96 2.27 -6.14 -17.16
N ASP A 97 2.39 -4.94 -16.60
CA ASP A 97 3.30 -4.64 -15.50
C ASP A 97 3.00 -5.55 -14.30
N PHE A 98 1.71 -5.83 -14.04
CA PHE A 98 1.23 -6.75 -13.00
C PHE A 98 1.22 -8.24 -13.38
N GLY A 99 1.66 -8.58 -14.60
CA GLY A 99 1.83 -9.97 -15.04
C GLY A 99 0.54 -10.77 -14.94
N THR A 100 -0.59 -10.14 -15.22
CA THR A 100 -1.92 -10.74 -15.15
C THR A 100 -2.71 -10.39 -16.41
N THR A 101 -3.59 -11.30 -16.82
CA THR A 101 -4.54 -11.07 -17.92
C THR A 101 -5.93 -10.71 -17.42
N THR A 102 -6.14 -10.67 -16.10
CA THR A 102 -7.45 -10.43 -15.50
C THR A 102 -7.46 -9.25 -14.54
N CYS A 103 -8.53 -8.46 -14.61
CA CYS A 103 -8.82 -7.36 -13.70
C CYS A 103 -10.28 -7.39 -13.26
N ILE A 104 -10.52 -7.14 -11.98
CA ILE A 104 -11.87 -6.99 -11.42
C ILE A 104 -12.12 -5.49 -11.23
N GLU A 105 -13.02 -4.93 -12.03
CA GLU A 105 -13.57 -3.61 -11.76
C GLU A 105 -14.61 -3.70 -10.66
N ILE A 106 -14.44 -2.93 -9.60
CA ILE A 106 -15.42 -2.78 -8.52
C ILE A 106 -16.15 -1.45 -8.78
N HIS A 107 -17.29 -1.53 -9.47
CA HIS A 107 -18.08 -0.36 -9.85
C HIS A 107 -18.99 0.16 -8.72
N ASP A 108 -19.16 -0.61 -7.63
CA ASP A 108 -19.73 -0.15 -6.37
C ASP A 108 -18.75 -0.36 -5.19
N PRO A 109 -17.75 0.52 -5.03
CA PRO A 109 -16.77 0.41 -3.97
C PRO A 109 -17.37 0.57 -2.56
N ILE A 110 -18.48 1.31 -2.44
CA ILE A 110 -19.11 1.57 -1.14
C ILE A 110 -19.63 0.26 -0.55
N ARG A 111 -20.22 -0.61 -1.38
CA ARG A 111 -20.65 -1.94 -0.94
C ARG A 111 -19.49 -2.83 -0.50
N LEU A 112 -18.36 -2.81 -1.21
CA LEU A 112 -17.14 -3.52 -0.79
C LEU A 112 -16.66 -3.02 0.58
N LEU A 113 -16.55 -1.69 0.75
CA LEU A 113 -16.11 -1.06 2.00
C LEU A 113 -17.06 -1.39 3.17
N ALA A 114 -18.38 -1.37 2.96
CA ALA A 114 -19.36 -1.75 3.97
C ALA A 114 -19.21 -3.22 4.39
N GLY A 115 -18.96 -4.11 3.43
CA GLY A 115 -18.67 -5.53 3.68
C GLY A 115 -17.39 -5.73 4.49
N ILE A 116 -16.32 -5.01 4.14
CA ILE A 116 -15.04 -5.03 4.87
C ILE A 116 -15.24 -4.54 6.31
N ARG A 117 -15.89 -3.39 6.51
CA ARG A 117 -16.19 -2.86 7.86
C ARG A 117 -16.97 -3.89 8.69
N SER A 118 -17.99 -4.50 8.09
CA SER A 118 -18.80 -5.53 8.76
C SER A 118 -18.02 -6.80 9.08
N ALA A 119 -17.04 -7.18 8.25
CA ALA A 119 -16.13 -8.30 8.54
C ALA A 119 -15.13 -7.98 9.65
N LEU A 120 -14.61 -6.75 9.70
CA LEU A 120 -13.69 -6.29 10.73
C LEU A 120 -14.37 -6.18 12.10
N LYS A 121 -15.59 -5.64 12.16
CA LYS A 121 -16.40 -5.52 13.39
C LYS A 121 -16.64 -6.84 14.12
N ARG A 122 -16.65 -7.96 13.38
CA ARG A 122 -16.84 -9.30 13.94
C ARG A 122 -15.56 -9.88 14.57
N ARG A 123 -14.44 -9.17 14.54
CA ARG A 123 -13.13 -9.65 15.02
C ARG A 123 -12.76 -8.95 16.34
N PRO A 124 -12.76 -9.66 17.48
CA PRO A 124 -12.45 -9.06 18.79
C PRO A 124 -11.03 -8.48 18.92
N SER A 125 -10.08 -8.99 18.13
CA SER A 125 -8.69 -8.52 18.12
C SER A 125 -8.52 -7.16 17.42
N ILE A 126 -9.50 -6.72 16.64
CA ILE A 126 -9.48 -5.45 15.91
C ILE A 126 -10.28 -4.44 16.71
N LYS A 127 -9.64 -3.85 17.71
CA LYS A 127 -10.26 -2.88 18.63
C LYS A 127 -10.42 -1.48 18.02
N ASN A 128 -9.63 -1.18 17.00
CA ASN A 128 -9.67 0.08 16.29
C ASN A 128 -10.26 -0.16 14.89
N GLU A 129 -11.48 0.31 14.67
CA GLU A 129 -12.23 0.14 13.42
C GLU A 129 -11.79 1.12 12.31
N THR A 130 -10.65 1.80 12.49
CA THR A 130 -10.13 2.73 11.48
C THR A 130 -9.82 1.97 10.19
N LEU A 131 -10.75 2.07 9.24
CA LEU A 131 -10.60 1.61 7.88
C LEU A 131 -10.23 2.81 7.00
N LEU A 132 -8.97 2.88 6.63
CA LEU A 132 -8.44 3.84 5.67
C LEU A 132 -8.79 3.38 4.26
N HIS A 133 -9.24 4.29 3.42
CA HIS A 133 -9.39 4.02 2.00
C HIS A 133 -9.25 5.31 1.19
N ARG A 134 -8.29 5.36 0.26
CA ARG A 134 -8.03 6.52 -0.63
C ARG A 134 -6.99 6.15 -1.71
N PRO A 135 -6.88 6.94 -2.78
CA PRO A 135 -5.72 6.90 -3.67
C PRO A 135 -4.43 7.12 -2.88
N VAL A 136 -3.36 6.46 -3.29
CA VAL A 136 -2.01 6.67 -2.74
C VAL A 136 -1.53 8.08 -3.07
N THR A 137 -0.94 8.73 -2.08
CA THR A 137 -0.30 10.03 -2.25
C THR A 137 1.15 9.84 -2.67
N TYR A 138 1.51 10.29 -3.87
CA TYR A 138 2.87 10.23 -4.37
C TYR A 138 3.67 11.47 -4.00
N TYR A 139 4.92 11.29 -3.56
CA TYR A 139 5.77 12.38 -3.08
C TYR A 139 7.22 12.24 -3.58
N ASN A 140 7.97 13.35 -3.55
CA ASN A 140 9.41 13.30 -3.81
C ASN A 140 10.16 13.20 -2.49
N ALA A 141 11.15 12.31 -2.41
CA ALA A 141 11.98 12.18 -1.21
C ALA A 141 12.77 13.47 -0.88
N GLY A 142 13.05 14.30 -1.89
CA GLY A 142 13.73 15.58 -1.74
C GLY A 142 12.88 16.73 -1.21
N ASP A 143 11.56 16.54 -1.10
CA ASP A 143 10.67 17.55 -0.55
C ASP A 143 11.01 17.82 0.93
N ASN A 144 10.65 19.01 1.41
CA ASN A 144 10.85 19.35 2.83
C ASN A 144 10.11 18.36 3.73
N VAL A 145 10.69 18.09 4.91
CA VAL A 145 10.08 17.24 5.93
C VAL A 145 8.81 17.94 6.43
N GLY A 146 7.65 17.40 6.08
CA GLY A 146 6.35 17.85 6.58
C GLY A 146 6.02 17.22 7.93
N ILE A 147 4.74 16.97 8.18
CA ILE A 147 4.30 16.28 9.41
C ILE A 147 4.17 14.77 9.22
N GLU A 148 4.21 14.29 7.98
CA GLU A 148 3.92 12.91 7.56
C GLU A 148 4.76 11.86 8.30
N TRP A 149 5.98 12.21 8.71
CA TRP A 149 6.88 11.34 9.48
C TRP A 149 6.24 10.81 10.78
N ALA A 150 5.28 11.54 11.36
CA ALA A 150 4.61 11.22 12.61
C ALA A 150 3.28 10.47 12.44
N PHE A 151 2.82 10.23 11.21
CA PHE A 151 1.47 9.73 10.93
C PHE A 151 1.52 8.41 10.16
N PRO A 152 1.47 7.24 10.84
CA PRO A 152 1.55 5.94 10.18
C PRO A 152 0.45 5.72 9.13
N ASP A 153 -0.73 6.32 9.31
CA ASP A 153 -1.82 6.30 8.33
C ASP A 153 -1.46 7.04 7.04
N ARG A 154 -0.74 8.15 7.11
CA ARG A 154 -0.22 8.86 5.93
C ARG A 154 0.89 8.07 5.28
N ILE A 155 1.81 7.52 6.07
CA ILE A 155 2.92 6.68 5.57
C ILE A 155 2.37 5.47 4.81
N ALA A 156 1.44 4.74 5.41
CA ALA A 156 0.78 3.57 4.81
C ALA A 156 -0.04 3.89 3.55
N MET A 157 -0.36 5.16 3.30
CA MET A 157 -1.14 5.62 2.14
C MET A 157 -0.31 6.51 1.20
N SER A 158 1.02 6.39 1.24
CA SER A 158 1.94 7.16 0.41
C SER A 158 3.07 6.32 -0.16
N LYS A 159 3.60 6.74 -1.31
CA LYS A 159 4.75 6.13 -2.02
C LYS A 159 5.61 7.20 -2.67
N THR A 160 6.86 6.90 -2.99
CA THR A 160 7.65 7.82 -3.82
C THR A 160 7.06 7.90 -5.23
N ARG A 161 7.30 9.00 -5.94
CA ARG A 161 6.80 9.21 -7.31
C ARG A 161 7.26 8.17 -8.33
N ASP A 162 8.32 7.41 -8.04
CA ASP A 162 8.79 6.32 -8.91
C ASP A 162 7.70 5.25 -9.15
N TYR A 163 6.73 5.16 -8.24
CA TYR A 163 5.61 4.22 -8.30
C TYR A 163 4.29 4.87 -8.79
N GLU A 164 4.32 6.14 -9.23
CA GLU A 164 3.11 6.88 -9.65
C GLU A 164 2.38 6.23 -10.83
N LYS A 165 3.11 5.47 -11.66
CA LYS A 165 2.52 4.70 -12.75
C LYS A 165 1.53 3.62 -12.30
N GLN A 166 1.61 3.15 -11.05
CA GLN A 166 0.72 2.10 -10.53
C GLN A 166 -0.71 2.60 -10.31
N LYS A 167 -0.91 3.93 -10.20
CA LYS A 167 -2.21 4.58 -9.93
C LYS A 167 -2.95 3.93 -8.77
N GLU A 168 -2.21 3.70 -7.68
CA GLU A 168 -2.64 2.81 -6.62
C GLU A 168 -3.77 3.42 -5.78
N TYR A 169 -4.76 2.59 -5.45
CA TYR A 169 -5.77 2.85 -4.43
C TYR A 169 -5.60 1.83 -3.31
N ARG A 170 -5.55 2.29 -2.06
CA ARG A 170 -5.42 1.40 -0.91
C ARG A 170 -6.70 1.35 -0.11
N ILE A 171 -7.01 0.16 0.40
CA ILE A 171 -7.86 -0.03 1.57
C ILE A 171 -6.96 -0.62 2.65
N ALA A 172 -6.92 -0.02 3.84
CA ALA A 172 -6.00 -0.43 4.89
C ALA A 172 -6.61 -0.32 6.28
N PHE A 173 -6.13 -1.14 7.20
CA PHE A 173 -6.44 -1.05 8.62
C PHE A 173 -5.23 -1.54 9.44
N GLY A 174 -5.17 -1.14 10.71
CA GLY A 174 -4.12 -1.55 11.62
C GLY A 174 -4.64 -2.44 12.75
N VAL A 175 -3.78 -3.33 13.24
CA VAL A 175 -3.95 -3.99 14.54
C VAL A 175 -2.98 -3.38 15.55
N ASN A 176 -3.12 -3.70 16.84
CA ASN A 176 -2.18 -3.27 17.88
C ASN A 176 -1.89 -1.76 17.91
N ASN A 177 -2.89 -0.93 17.55
CA ASN A 177 -2.76 0.53 17.43
C ASN A 177 -1.66 0.99 16.46
N ALA A 178 -1.31 0.19 15.44
CA ALA A 178 -0.27 0.52 14.47
C ALA A 178 -0.49 1.84 13.70
N LEU A 179 -1.74 2.31 13.61
CA LEU A 179 -2.10 3.57 12.96
C LEU A 179 -2.17 4.78 13.92
N ALA A 180 -1.81 4.62 15.19
CA ALA A 180 -1.83 5.72 16.15
C ALA A 180 -0.76 6.78 15.82
N PHE A 181 -1.06 8.05 16.11
CA PHE A 181 -0.12 9.16 15.98
C PHE A 181 1.20 8.84 16.70
N GLN A 182 2.33 9.21 16.07
CA GLN A 182 3.71 8.96 16.53
C GLN A 182 4.08 7.49 16.76
N ASN A 183 3.26 6.53 16.31
CA ASN A 183 3.65 5.12 16.30
C ASN A 183 4.55 4.80 15.09
N THR A 184 5.62 5.59 14.95
CA THR A 184 6.66 5.47 13.92
C THR A 184 8.03 5.35 14.57
N THR A 185 8.97 4.70 13.88
CA THR A 185 10.37 4.66 14.28
C THR A 185 11.20 5.44 13.27
N MET A 186 11.93 6.44 13.76
CA MET A 186 12.79 7.28 12.94
C MET A 186 14.24 6.83 13.04
N ARG A 187 14.97 6.95 11.93
CA ARG A 187 16.42 6.74 11.89
C ARG A 187 17.07 7.61 10.84
N LEU A 188 18.32 7.96 11.08
CA LEU A 188 19.22 8.49 10.07
C LEU A 188 19.98 7.31 9.45
N VAL A 189 19.98 7.24 8.12
CA VAL A 189 20.67 6.20 7.35
C VAL A 189 21.71 6.88 6.48
N THR A 190 22.97 6.48 6.61
CA THR A 190 24.06 7.02 5.77
C THR A 190 23.94 6.53 4.34
N ASP A 191 24.36 7.35 3.38
CA ASP A 191 24.38 6.95 1.97
C ASP A 191 25.17 5.64 1.76
N GLY A 192 24.63 4.77 0.90
CA GLY A 192 25.23 3.46 0.60
C GLY A 192 24.93 2.37 1.64
N HIS A 193 24.27 2.68 2.75
CA HIS A 193 23.81 1.65 3.68
C HIS A 193 22.64 0.86 3.06
N ILE A 194 22.85 -0.43 2.84
CA ILE A 194 21.81 -1.36 2.41
C ILE A 194 21.43 -2.18 3.64
N GLU A 195 20.16 -2.10 4.04
CA GLU A 195 19.70 -2.98 5.12
C GLU A 195 19.80 -4.45 4.71
N PRO A 196 20.35 -5.30 5.59
CA PRO A 196 20.31 -6.74 5.36
C PRO A 196 18.85 -7.19 5.33
N ARG A 197 18.49 -7.88 4.26
CA ARG A 197 17.13 -8.36 4.02
C ARG A 197 16.80 -9.48 5.00
N ILE A 198 15.76 -9.31 5.80
CA ILE A 198 15.24 -10.37 6.67
C ILE A 198 13.91 -10.82 6.07
N VAL A 199 13.93 -11.88 5.27
CA VAL A 199 12.70 -12.51 4.80
C VAL A 199 11.99 -13.11 6.00
N THR A 200 10.90 -12.48 6.42
CA THR A 200 10.09 -12.95 7.55
C THR A 200 8.82 -13.63 7.05
N ASN A 201 8.24 -14.50 7.88
CA ASN A 201 6.92 -15.02 7.59
C ASN A 201 5.89 -13.90 7.80
N HIS A 202 5.33 -13.38 6.70
CA HIS A 202 4.37 -12.29 6.76
C HIS A 202 2.98 -12.79 7.18
N ARG A 203 2.25 -11.91 7.87
CA ARG A 203 0.86 -12.20 8.25
C ARG A 203 -0.09 -11.78 7.14
N ASP A 204 -1.06 -12.63 6.87
CA ASP A 204 -2.14 -12.37 5.93
C ASP A 204 -3.48 -12.35 6.68
N MET A 205 -4.43 -11.54 6.19
CA MET A 205 -5.79 -11.50 6.72
C MET A 205 -6.80 -11.68 5.59
N LEU A 206 -7.44 -12.85 5.58
CA LEU A 206 -8.56 -13.13 4.69
C LEU A 206 -9.89 -12.70 5.34
N LEU A 207 -10.60 -11.78 4.69
CA LEU A 207 -11.94 -11.37 5.08
C LEU A 207 -12.98 -11.99 4.14
N LYS A 208 -14.13 -12.37 4.70
CA LYS A 208 -15.31 -12.78 3.92
C LYS A 208 -16.37 -11.70 3.97
N VAL A 209 -16.62 -11.06 2.82
CA VAL A 209 -17.53 -9.90 2.68
C VAL A 209 -18.85 -10.23 1.98
N GLY A 210 -19.02 -11.50 1.57
CA GLY A 210 -20.21 -11.97 0.86
C GLY A 210 -20.12 -11.78 -0.66
N ASP A 211 -21.19 -12.12 -1.36
CA ASP A 211 -21.25 -12.09 -2.83
C ASP A 211 -21.14 -10.66 -3.38
N LEU A 212 -20.13 -10.45 -4.24
CA LEU A 212 -19.81 -9.18 -4.89
C LEU A 212 -20.13 -9.16 -6.39
N ARG A 213 -20.73 -10.20 -6.96
CA ARG A 213 -21.05 -10.28 -8.40
C ARG A 213 -21.89 -9.11 -8.92
N ARG A 214 -22.74 -8.53 -8.05
CA ARG A 214 -23.56 -7.36 -8.40
C ARG A 214 -22.82 -6.01 -8.30
N SER A 215 -21.60 -6.02 -7.77
CA SER A 215 -20.75 -4.82 -7.58
C SER A 215 -19.48 -4.87 -8.41
N CYS A 216 -19.26 -5.95 -9.18
CA CYS A 216 -18.03 -6.18 -9.90
C CYS A 216 -18.27 -6.59 -11.36
N THR A 217 -17.38 -6.14 -12.23
CA THR A 217 -17.21 -6.63 -13.59
C THR A 217 -15.82 -7.26 -13.72
N VAL A 218 -15.71 -8.39 -14.39
CA VAL A 218 -14.41 -9.00 -14.70
C VAL A 218 -14.01 -8.61 -16.12
N TRP A 219 -12.78 -8.15 -16.26
CA TRP A 219 -12.13 -7.76 -17.50
C TRP A 219 -10.97 -8.69 -17.81
N GLU A 220 -10.79 -8.97 -19.09
CA GLU A 220 -9.71 -9.77 -19.64
C GLU A 220 -8.89 -8.95 -20.64
N PHE A 221 -7.57 -9.11 -20.60
CA PHE A 221 -6.64 -8.47 -21.51
C PHE A 221 -6.10 -9.50 -22.49
N GLY A 222 -6.35 -9.26 -23.78
CA GLY A 222 -5.75 -10.04 -24.86
C GLY A 222 -4.40 -9.48 -25.31
N PRO A 223 -3.75 -10.12 -26.29
CA PRO A 223 -2.48 -9.66 -26.86
C PRO A 223 -2.53 -8.26 -27.50
N ASP A 224 -3.72 -7.80 -27.87
CA ASP A 224 -3.97 -6.48 -28.45
C ASP A 224 -4.09 -5.37 -27.39
N GLY A 225 -4.01 -5.71 -26.09
CA GLY A 225 -4.12 -4.74 -25.01
C GLY A 225 -5.50 -4.13 -24.83
N VAL A 226 -6.53 -4.62 -25.55
CA VAL A 226 -7.89 -4.09 -25.42
C VAL A 226 -8.62 -4.88 -24.33
N PRO A 227 -9.10 -4.23 -23.24
CA PRO A 227 -9.86 -4.91 -22.20
C PRO A 227 -11.22 -5.37 -22.74
N ARG A 228 -11.54 -6.64 -22.52
CA ARG A 228 -12.83 -7.25 -22.87
C ARG A 228 -13.56 -7.68 -21.62
N LYS A 229 -14.87 -7.41 -21.55
CA LYS A 229 -15.69 -7.87 -20.44
C LYS A 229 -15.85 -9.39 -20.53
N ARG A 230 -15.55 -10.10 -19.44
CA ARG A 230 -15.81 -11.54 -19.31
C ARG A 230 -17.32 -11.77 -19.26
N ALA A 231 -17.80 -12.70 -20.09
CA ALA A 231 -19.20 -13.09 -20.18
C ALA A 231 -19.72 -13.76 -18.90
#